data_AF-A0A1W9LD92-F1
#
_entry.id   AF-A0A1W9LD92-F1
#
_cell.length_a   1.000
_cell.length_b   1.000
_cell.length_c   1.000
_cell.angle_alpha   90.00
_cell.angle_beta   90.00
_cell.angle_gamma   90.00
#
_symmetry.space_group_name_H-M   'P 1'
#
loop_
_entity.id
_entity.type
_entity.pdbx_description
1 polymer ?
#
loop_
_entity_poly.entity_id
_entity_poly.type
_entity_poly.pdbx_seq_one_letter_code
_entity_poly.pdbx_strand_id
1 'polypeptide(L)'
;MPDTVVALQHGPVVTLGRRGRDNFLLRQPDALAALGIEVHVSSRGGDVTYHGPGQWVLYPILHLGVGRADAHGHLWNLEEISIRTCRDFGVEAWRREGKSGAWTASGKIAAIGFHIKRWITMHGTSFN
;
A
#
# COMPACT_ATOMS: atom_id res chain seq x y z
N MET A 1 -12.59 -19.12 4.02
CA MET A 1 -11.13 -18.91 3.96
C MET A 1 -10.72 -18.31 5.29
N PRO A 2 -9.70 -18.84 5.97
CA PRO A 2 -9.18 -18.21 7.19
C PRO A 2 -8.57 -16.84 6.87
N ASP A 3 -8.53 -15.96 7.87
CA ASP A 3 -7.79 -14.71 7.79
C ASP A 3 -6.33 -15.01 7.43
N THR A 4 -5.80 -14.29 6.44
CA THR A 4 -4.48 -14.57 5.85
C THR A 4 -3.74 -13.28 5.61
N VAL A 5 -2.44 -13.26 5.90
CA VAL A 5 -1.54 -12.17 5.49
C VAL A 5 -0.59 -12.73 4.44
N VAL A 6 -0.63 -12.16 3.23
CA VAL A 6 0.33 -12.49 2.18
C VAL A 6 1.47 -11.49 2.25
N ALA A 7 2.69 -11.96 2.42
CA ALA A 7 3.92 -11.17 2.36
C ALA A 7 4.73 -11.56 1.13
N LEU A 8 5.07 -10.60 0.28
CA LEU A 8 5.78 -10.85 -0.97
C LEU A 8 6.54 -9.61 -1.43
N GLN A 9 7.24 -9.74 -2.56
CA GLN A 9 7.75 -8.64 -3.36
C GLN A 9 7.22 -8.82 -4.80
N HIS A 10 7.09 -7.71 -5.52
CA HIS A 10 6.71 -7.72 -6.94
C HIS A 10 7.93 -7.47 -7.82
N GLY A 11 7.83 -7.89 -9.09
CA GLY A 11 8.63 -7.27 -10.15
C GLY A 11 8.28 -5.77 -10.29
N PRO A 12 9.08 -4.99 -11.04
CA PRO A 12 8.81 -3.57 -11.24
C PRO A 12 7.40 -3.33 -11.83
N VAL A 13 6.55 -2.64 -11.07
CA VAL A 13 5.16 -2.38 -11.45
C VAL A 13 4.68 -1.04 -10.90
N VAL A 14 3.98 -0.28 -11.72
CA VAL A 14 3.18 0.88 -11.31
C VAL A 14 1.72 0.47 -11.25
N THR A 15 1.07 0.72 -10.12
CA THR A 15 -0.37 0.52 -9.98
C THR A 15 -1.12 1.84 -9.90
N LEU A 16 -2.24 1.92 -10.61
CA LEU A 16 -3.20 3.02 -10.52
C LEU A 16 -4.37 2.56 -9.63
N GLY A 17 -4.58 3.23 -8.51
CA GLY A 17 -5.72 3.00 -7.61
C GLY A 17 -6.97 3.70 -8.10
N ARG A 18 -8.04 3.69 -7.28
CA ARG A 18 -9.33 4.29 -7.63
C ARG A 18 -9.31 5.78 -7.94
N ARG A 19 -8.34 6.53 -7.37
CA ARG A 19 -8.14 7.95 -7.68
C ARG A 19 -7.05 8.16 -8.72
N GLY A 20 -6.39 7.08 -9.15
CA GLY A 20 -5.37 7.09 -10.18
C GLY A 20 -5.97 7.53 -11.51
N ARG A 21 -5.17 8.26 -12.27
CA ARG A 21 -5.47 8.76 -13.61
C ARG A 21 -4.18 8.68 -14.40
N ASP A 22 -4.29 8.53 -15.71
CA ASP A 22 -3.11 8.38 -16.58
C ASP A 22 -2.19 9.59 -16.53
N ASN A 23 -2.72 10.78 -16.22
CA ASN A 23 -1.95 12.01 -16.07
C ASN A 23 -1.05 12.06 -14.82
N PHE A 24 -1.14 11.08 -13.91
CA PHE A 24 -0.18 10.93 -12.81
C PHE A 24 1.06 10.12 -13.21
N LEU A 25 1.07 9.50 -14.39
CA LEU A 25 2.26 8.85 -14.91
C LEU A 25 3.20 9.88 -15.51
N LEU A 26 4.45 9.89 -15.06
CA LEU A 26 5.49 10.77 -15.62
C LEU A 26 5.92 10.36 -17.03
N ARG A 27 5.61 9.11 -17.43
CA ARG A 27 5.93 8.53 -18.73
C ARG A 27 4.72 7.75 -19.23
N GLN A 28 4.53 7.73 -20.54
CA GLN A 28 3.48 6.90 -21.16
C GLN A 28 3.74 5.41 -20.87
N PRO A 29 2.69 4.57 -20.80
CA PRO A 29 2.81 3.14 -20.51
C PRO A 29 3.85 2.43 -21.38
N ASP A 30 3.94 2.73 -22.68
CA ASP A 30 4.92 2.11 -23.59
C ASP A 30 6.37 2.42 -23.19
N ALA A 31 6.63 3.64 -22.70
CA ALA A 31 7.95 4.03 -22.23
C ALA A 31 8.31 3.40 -20.87
N LEU A 32 7.31 3.07 -20.05
CA LEU A 32 7.51 2.29 -18.81
C LEU A 32 7.75 0.82 -19.13
N ALA A 33 7.02 0.26 -20.10
CA ALA A 33 7.19 -1.12 -20.56
C ALA A 33 8.59 -1.36 -21.14
N ALA A 34 9.14 -0.38 -21.88
CA ALA A 34 10.53 -0.43 -22.37
C ALA A 34 11.59 -0.48 -21.25
N LEU A 35 11.24 -0.03 -20.04
CA LEU A 35 12.07 -0.15 -18.83
C LEU A 35 11.78 -1.42 -18.02
N GLY A 36 10.93 -2.31 -18.53
CA GLY A 36 10.48 -3.51 -17.82
C GLY A 36 9.52 -3.22 -16.66
N ILE A 37 8.83 -2.07 -16.68
CA ILE A 37 7.88 -1.67 -15.63
C ILE A 37 6.46 -1.88 -16.15
N GLU A 38 5.73 -2.79 -15.51
CA GLU A 38 4.32 -3.03 -15.84
C GLU A 38 3.42 -1.92 -15.30
N VAL A 39 2.28 -1.69 -15.94
CA VAL A 39 1.26 -0.74 -15.47
C VAL A 39 -0.08 -1.45 -15.33
N HIS A 40 -0.64 -1.43 -14.12
CA HIS A 40 -1.91 -2.10 -13.83
C HIS A 40 -2.91 -1.18 -13.13
N VAL A 41 -4.18 -1.30 -13.49
CA VAL A 41 -5.28 -0.67 -12.75
C VAL A 41 -5.70 -1.58 -11.60
N SER A 42 -5.89 -1.00 -10.42
CA SER A 42 -6.16 -1.71 -9.18
C SER A 42 -7.38 -1.14 -8.47
N SER A 43 -8.05 -1.98 -7.69
CA SER A 43 -9.24 -1.58 -6.92
C SER A 43 -8.92 -0.88 -5.60
N ARG A 44 -7.64 -0.74 -5.22
CA ARG A 44 -7.23 -0.10 -3.95
C ARG A 44 -7.57 1.39 -3.91
N GLY A 45 -7.70 1.91 -2.69
CA GLY A 45 -7.62 3.35 -2.46
C GLY A 45 -6.27 3.94 -2.89
N GLY A 46 -6.20 5.26 -2.96
CA GLY A 46 -5.00 5.97 -3.44
C GLY A 46 -5.03 6.30 -4.93
N ASP A 47 -3.99 7.01 -5.34
CA ASP A 47 -3.67 7.43 -6.71
C ASP A 47 -2.68 6.42 -7.30
N VAL A 48 -1.43 6.80 -7.53
CA VAL A 48 -0.39 5.99 -8.17
C VAL A 48 0.63 5.51 -7.14
N THR A 49 1.13 4.28 -7.26
CA THR A 49 2.30 3.82 -6.50
C THR A 49 3.12 2.85 -7.33
N TYR A 50 4.42 2.79 -7.03
CA TYR A 50 5.35 1.82 -7.57
C TYR A 50 5.60 0.68 -6.56
N HIS A 51 5.78 -0.52 -7.06
CA HIS A 51 6.33 -1.68 -6.35
C HIS A 51 7.46 -2.29 -7.15
N GLY A 52 8.43 -2.90 -6.47
CA GLY A 52 9.52 -3.60 -7.12
C GLY A 52 10.42 -4.35 -6.13
N PRO A 53 11.49 -4.98 -6.62
CA PRO A 53 12.42 -5.73 -5.78
C PRO A 53 13.01 -4.86 -4.65
N GLY A 54 13.14 -5.45 -3.46
CA GLY A 54 13.58 -4.77 -2.24
C GLY A 54 12.44 -4.16 -1.41
N GLN A 55 11.24 -3.98 -1.99
CA GLN A 55 10.08 -3.47 -1.27
C GLN A 55 9.20 -4.62 -0.77
N TRP A 56 8.94 -4.67 0.53
CA TRP A 56 8.02 -5.63 1.11
C TRP A 56 6.57 -5.18 0.95
N VAL A 57 5.73 -6.05 0.39
CA VAL A 57 4.31 -5.80 0.23
C VAL A 57 3.53 -6.79 1.09
N LEU A 58 2.65 -6.25 1.94
CA LEU A 58 1.78 -7.01 2.83
C LEU A 58 0.32 -6.83 2.41
N TYR A 59 -0.35 -7.94 2.12
CA TYR A 59 -1.78 -8.00 1.83
C TYR A 59 -2.51 -8.75 2.94
N PRO A 60 -2.96 -8.06 4.00
CA PRO A 60 -3.87 -8.63 4.98
C PRO A 60 -5.24 -8.83 4.33
N ILE A 61 -5.61 -10.09 4.12
CA ILE A 61 -6.92 -10.53 3.65
C ILE A 61 -7.69 -11.02 4.87
N LEU A 62 -8.38 -10.09 5.53
CA LEU A 62 -9.00 -10.27 6.83
C LEU A 62 -10.49 -10.00 6.75
N HIS A 63 -11.30 -10.80 7.43
CA HIS A 63 -12.72 -10.53 7.61
C HIS A 63 -12.96 -9.64 8.84
N LEU A 64 -13.21 -8.35 8.61
CA LEU A 64 -13.35 -7.33 9.69
C LEU A 64 -14.62 -7.46 10.54
N GLY A 65 -15.51 -8.40 10.21
CA GLY A 65 -16.77 -8.62 10.92
C GLY A 65 -17.93 -7.78 10.38
N VAL A 66 -19.15 -8.32 10.48
CA VAL A 66 -20.37 -7.65 10.03
C VAL A 66 -20.68 -6.47 10.96
N GLY A 67 -20.84 -5.26 10.40
CA GLY A 67 -21.19 -4.05 11.16
C GLY A 67 -20.04 -3.41 11.93
N ARG A 68 -18.80 -3.90 11.77
CA ARG A 68 -17.59 -3.39 12.47
C ARG A 68 -16.45 -2.97 11.55
N ALA A 69 -16.63 -3.03 10.23
CA ALA A 69 -15.56 -2.62 9.33
C ALA A 69 -15.38 -1.10 9.39
N ASP A 70 -14.30 -0.72 10.04
CA ASP A 70 -13.83 0.65 10.11
C ASP A 70 -12.62 0.80 9.18
N ALA A 71 -12.84 1.48 8.06
CA ALA A 71 -11.75 1.77 7.12
C ALA A 71 -10.69 2.67 7.75
N HIS A 72 -11.07 3.63 8.61
CA HIS A 72 -10.11 4.50 9.27
C HIS A 72 -9.31 3.73 10.32
N GLY A 73 -9.97 2.89 11.13
CA GLY A 73 -9.29 2.00 12.07
C GLY A 73 -8.36 1.00 11.37
N HIS A 74 -8.77 0.42 10.24
CA HIS A 74 -7.90 -0.47 9.47
C HIS A 74 -6.68 0.26 8.89
N LEU A 75 -6.88 1.46 8.33
CA LEU A 75 -5.77 2.33 7.89
C LEU A 75 -4.81 2.62 9.05
N TRP A 76 -5.35 3.07 10.18
CA TRP A 76 -4.58 3.41 11.37
C TRP A 76 -3.74 2.23 11.86
N ASN A 77 -4.31 1.02 11.86
CA ASN A 77 -3.61 -0.19 12.26
C ASN A 77 -2.46 -0.53 11.31
N LEU A 78 -2.63 -0.35 9.99
CA LEU A 78 -1.54 -0.57 9.02
C LEU A 78 -0.42 0.47 9.18
N GLU A 79 -0.76 1.72 9.49
CA GLU A 79 0.22 2.75 9.84
C GLU A 79 0.97 2.37 11.13
N GLU A 80 0.25 1.89 12.14
CA GLU A 80 0.85 1.49 13.42
C GLU A 80 1.81 0.33 13.25
N ILE A 81 1.42 -0.70 12.49
CA ILE A 81 2.28 -1.83 12.17
C ILE A 81 3.57 -1.32 11.52
N SER A 82 3.46 -0.44 10.52
CA SER A 82 4.64 0.12 9.85
C SER A 82 5.55 0.89 10.80
N ILE A 83 4.99 1.73 11.67
CA ILE A 83 5.74 2.53 12.65
C ILE A 83 6.43 1.63 13.69
N ARG A 84 5.74 0.61 14.18
CA ARG A 84 6.31 -0.35 15.14
C ARG A 84 7.42 -1.18 14.52
N THR A 85 7.24 -1.63 13.27
CA THR A 85 8.31 -2.28 12.52
C THR A 85 9.53 -1.38 12.41
N CYS A 86 9.37 -0.10 12.04
CA CYS A 86 10.50 0.84 12.01
C CYS A 86 11.22 0.92 13.36
N ARG A 87 10.45 1.03 14.45
CA ARG A 87 10.98 1.08 15.82
C ARG A 87 11.81 -0.16 16.17
N ASP A 88 11.36 -1.35 15.77
CA ASP A 88 12.08 -2.61 16.02
C ASP A 88 13.46 -2.64 15.32
N PHE A 89 13.62 -1.86 14.24
CA PHE A 89 14.90 -1.65 13.54
C PHE A 89 15.63 -0.35 13.95
N GLY A 90 15.17 0.35 14.99
CA GLY A 90 15.78 1.61 15.46
C GLY A 90 15.55 2.81 14.54
N VAL A 91 14.57 2.73 13.64
CA VAL A 91 14.18 3.83 12.73
C VAL A 91 12.99 4.58 13.33
N GLU A 92 13.12 5.90 13.47
CA GLU A 92 12.01 6.75 13.91
C GLU A 92 11.02 6.97 12.76
N ALA A 93 9.75 6.65 13.00
CA ALA A 93 8.67 6.86 12.04
C ALA A 93 7.39 7.41 12.70
N TRP A 94 6.60 8.15 11.93
CA TRP A 94 5.38 8.83 12.38
C TRP A 94 4.28 8.85 11.30
N ARG A 95 3.06 9.19 11.73
CA ARG A 95 1.95 9.53 10.84
C ARG A 95 2.01 11.00 10.47
N ARG A 96 1.61 11.35 9.24
CA ARG A 96 1.55 12.74 8.79
C ARG A 96 0.10 13.15 8.56
N GLU A 97 -0.33 14.23 9.20
CA GLU A 97 -1.71 14.72 9.08
C GLU A 97 -2.11 14.94 7.60
N GLY A 98 -3.31 14.45 7.24
CA GLY A 98 -3.83 14.50 5.87
C GLY A 98 -3.11 13.61 4.85
N LYS A 99 -2.14 12.77 5.27
CA LYS A 99 -1.35 11.91 4.38
C LYS A 99 -1.27 10.48 4.92
N SER A 100 -1.89 9.54 4.22
CA SER A 100 -1.80 8.12 4.58
C SER A 100 -0.39 7.55 4.45
N GLY A 101 -0.08 6.59 5.32
CA GLY A 101 1.20 5.88 5.34
C GLY A 101 2.08 6.26 6.54
N ALA A 102 3.21 5.59 6.66
CA ALA A 102 4.23 5.92 7.65
C ALA A 102 5.36 6.72 7.01
N TRP A 103 5.91 7.66 7.78
CA TRP A 103 6.91 8.63 7.33
C TRP A 103 8.11 8.63 8.27
N THR A 104 9.28 8.89 7.71
CA THR A 104 10.55 9.10 8.42
C THR A 104 11.14 10.44 7.98
N ALA A 105 12.29 10.81 8.53
CA ALA A 105 13.01 12.01 8.11
C ALA A 105 13.40 11.97 6.61
N SER A 106 13.62 10.77 6.07
CA SER A 106 13.95 10.56 4.65
C SER A 106 12.73 10.56 3.72
N GLY A 107 11.51 10.65 4.27
CA GLY A 107 10.27 10.61 3.50
C GLY A 107 9.38 9.42 3.85
N LYS A 108 8.44 9.10 2.95
CA LYS A 108 7.45 8.04 3.18
C LYS A 108 8.14 6.67 3.16
N ILE A 109 8.11 5.97 4.28
CA ILE A 109 8.68 4.62 4.40
C ILE A 109 7.67 3.54 4.02
N ALA A 110 6.39 3.74 4.34
CA ALA A 110 5.32 2.82 4.00
C ALA A 110 4.16 3.52 3.30
N ALA A 111 3.78 3.04 2.12
CA ALA A 111 2.53 3.43 1.46
C ALA A 111 1.41 2.48 1.86
N ILE A 112 0.19 3.00 1.98
CA ILE A 112 -1.00 2.21 2.36
C ILE A 112 -2.13 2.53 1.40
N GLY A 113 -2.70 1.47 0.84
CA GLY A 113 -3.88 1.50 -0.01
C GLY A 113 -4.56 0.15 0.02
N PHE A 114 -5.77 0.10 0.57
CA PHE A 114 -6.57 -1.11 0.66
C PHE A 114 -7.96 -0.91 0.08
N HIS A 115 -8.68 -2.01 -0.08
CA HIS A 115 -10.08 -2.04 -0.45
C HIS A 115 -10.82 -3.06 0.42
N ILE A 116 -11.99 -2.68 0.94
CA ILE A 116 -12.89 -3.58 1.67
C ILE A 116 -14.06 -3.94 0.76
N LYS A 117 -14.32 -5.24 0.58
CA LYS A 117 -15.49 -5.76 -0.15
C LYS A 117 -16.12 -6.87 0.67
N ARG A 118 -17.43 -6.77 0.95
CA ARG A 118 -18.16 -7.72 1.80
C ARG A 118 -17.43 -7.98 3.14
N TRP A 119 -16.95 -6.91 3.76
CA TRP A 119 -16.20 -6.94 5.03
C TRP A 119 -14.84 -7.63 4.99
N ILE A 120 -14.35 -8.02 3.81
CA ILE A 120 -13.03 -8.62 3.61
C ILE A 120 -12.07 -7.57 3.04
N THR A 121 -10.88 -7.43 3.64
CA THR A 121 -9.83 -6.53 3.16
C THR A 121 -9.04 -7.14 2.00
N MET A 122 -8.57 -6.28 1.10
CA MET A 122 -7.70 -6.61 -0.03
C MET A 122 -6.69 -5.48 -0.23
N HIS A 123 -5.56 -5.80 -0.85
CA HIS A 123 -4.36 -4.95 -0.89
C HIS A 123 -3.88 -4.67 0.55
N GLY A 124 -3.15 -3.58 0.80
CA GLY A 124 -2.59 -3.35 2.14
C GLY A 124 -1.50 -2.29 2.16
N THR A 125 -0.31 -2.68 2.60
CA THR A 125 0.84 -1.77 2.74
C THR A 125 2.06 -2.25 1.97
N SER A 126 2.83 -1.30 1.45
CA SER A 126 4.15 -1.54 0.86
C SER A 126 5.20 -0.75 1.62
N PHE A 127 6.25 -1.43 2.07
CA PHE A 127 7.28 -0.94 2.99
C PHE A 127 8.64 -1.01 2.31
N ASN A 128 9.37 0.11 2.31
CA ASN A 128 10.71 0.23 1.70
C ASN A 128 11.83 0.01 2.72
#